data_AF-A0A3B9UE64-F1
#
_entry.id   AF-A0A3B9UE64-F1
#
_cell.length_a   1.000
_cell.length_b   1.000
_cell.length_c   1.000
_cell.angle_alpha   90.00
_cell.angle_beta   90.00
_cell.angle_gamma   90.00
#
_symmetry.space_group_name_H-M   'P 1'
#
loop_
_entity.id
_entity.type
_entity.pdbx_description
1 polymer ?
#
loop_
_entity_poly.entity_id
_entity_poly.type
_entity_poly.pdbx_seq_one_letter_code
_entity_poly.pdbx_strand_id
1 'polypeptide(L)'
;MLGTFGNKALGLQRLAQGGFRTLPMVSVDADAVRAGQSIPLDTIRAQLGSAAWLAVRSSSATEDTETTAAAGAFRTELGVSIEGLTDAILRVAESLPLSGGPNGIVIQP
;
A
#
# COMPACT_ATOMS: atom_id res chain seq x y z
N MET A 1 0.54 0.67 12.36
CA MET A 1 0.02 1.47 11.24
C MET A 1 0.99 1.50 10.05
N LEU A 2 2.19 2.10 10.15
CA LEU A 2 3.16 2.07 9.05
C LEU A 2 4.15 0.91 9.23
N GLY A 3 4.62 0.33 8.13
CA GLY A 3 5.50 -0.83 8.16
C GLY A 3 5.74 -1.39 6.76
N THR A 4 5.83 -2.71 6.66
CA THR A 4 5.90 -3.42 5.37
C THR A 4 4.87 -4.54 5.41
N PHE A 5 3.78 -4.38 4.68
CA PHE A 5 2.62 -5.28 4.76
C PHE A 5 2.21 -5.79 3.36
N GLY A 6 1.97 -7.09 3.27
CA GLY A 6 1.72 -7.81 2.03
C GLY A 6 2.92 -7.93 1.09
N ASN A 7 2.75 -8.75 0.06
CA ASN A 7 3.85 -9.19 -0.80
C ASN A 7 4.35 -8.11 -1.75
N LYS A 8 3.51 -7.13 -2.14
CA LYS A 8 3.97 -6.02 -2.98
C LYS A 8 4.93 -5.10 -2.22
N ALA A 9 4.61 -4.77 -0.97
CA ALA A 9 5.49 -3.97 -0.12
C ALA A 9 6.82 -4.68 0.14
N LEU A 10 6.77 -5.98 0.47
CA LEU A 10 7.97 -6.82 0.66
C LEU A 10 8.82 -6.89 -0.62
N GLY A 11 8.21 -7.10 -1.78
CA GLY A 11 8.89 -7.14 -3.07
C GLY A 11 9.60 -5.82 -3.39
N LEU A 12 8.91 -4.69 -3.21
CA LEU A 12 9.50 -3.36 -3.42
C LEU A 12 10.67 -3.10 -2.46
N GLN A 13 10.54 -3.48 -1.19
CA GLN A 13 11.63 -3.37 -0.22
C GLN A 13 12.85 -4.21 -0.62
N ARG A 14 12.63 -5.46 -1.06
CA ARG A 14 13.70 -6.35 -1.54
C ARG A 14 14.40 -5.79 -2.78
N LEU A 15 13.64 -5.22 -3.73
CA LEU A 15 14.22 -4.56 -4.90
C LEU A 15 15.10 -3.37 -4.51
N ALA A 16 14.60 -2.51 -3.62
CA ALA A 16 15.38 -1.37 -3.12
C ALA A 16 16.67 -1.82 -2.41
N GLN A 17 16.59 -2.85 -1.55
CA GLN A 17 17.74 -3.44 -0.86
C GLN A 17 18.73 -4.11 -1.82
N GLY A 18 18.23 -4.66 -2.92
CA GLY A 18 19.05 -5.21 -4.01
C GLY A 18 19.74 -4.16 -4.89
N GLY A 19 19.57 -2.87 -4.59
CA GLY A 19 20.19 -1.78 -5.34
C GLY A 19 19.45 -1.37 -6.62
N PHE A 20 18.25 -1.92 -6.86
CA PHE A 20 17.42 -1.48 -7.98
C PHE A 20 16.81 -0.11 -7.68
N ARG A 21 16.64 0.70 -8.74
CA ARG A 21 15.96 1.99 -8.62
C ARG A 21 14.45 1.75 -8.45
N THR A 22 13.91 2.14 -7.30
CA THR A 22 12.48 2.09 -6.99
C THR A 22 11.98 3.48 -6.63
N LEU A 23 10.71 3.77 -6.92
CA LEU A 23 10.05 4.94 -6.36
C LEU A 23 9.94 4.80 -4.83
N PRO A 24 10.01 5.91 -4.06
CA PRO A 24 9.73 5.86 -2.63
C PRO A 24 8.33 5.31 -2.41
N MET A 25 8.15 4.58 -1.31
CA MET A 25 6.88 3.96 -0.99
C MET A 25 6.61 4.05 0.51
N VAL A 26 5.34 4.17 0.86
CA VAL A 26 4.84 3.99 2.23
C VAL A 26 3.86 2.83 2.22
N SER A 27 3.96 1.95 3.21
CA SER A 27 3.01 0.86 3.39
C SER A 27 2.23 1.04 4.69
N VAL A 28 0.90 1.03 4.56
CA VAL A 28 -0.07 1.15 5.64
C VAL A 28 -0.70 -0.21 5.91
N ASP A 29 -0.87 -0.55 7.18
CA ASP A 29 -1.58 -1.73 7.67
C ASP A 29 -3.09 -1.64 7.32
N ALA A 30 -3.55 -2.51 6.43
CA ALA A 30 -4.94 -2.50 5.97
C ALA A 30 -5.92 -2.91 7.09
N ASP A 31 -5.51 -3.80 8.00
CA ASP A 31 -6.36 -4.29 9.07
C ASP A 31 -6.55 -3.19 10.12
N ALA A 32 -5.50 -2.43 10.43
CA ALA A 32 -5.58 -1.24 11.27
C ALA A 32 -6.50 -0.16 10.69
N VAL A 33 -6.44 0.09 9.38
CA VAL A 33 -7.33 1.02 8.68
C VAL A 33 -8.79 0.59 8.82
N ARG A 34 -9.10 -0.68 8.56
CA ARG A 34 -10.46 -1.20 8.71
C ARG A 34 -10.96 -1.16 10.16
N ALA A 35 -10.07 -1.31 11.12
CA ALA A 35 -10.38 -1.15 12.54
C ALA A 35 -10.62 0.33 12.96
N GLY A 36 -10.56 1.28 12.02
CA GLY A 36 -10.83 2.69 12.27
C GLY A 36 -9.64 3.43 12.88
N GLN A 37 -8.42 2.90 12.83
CA GLN A 37 -7.25 3.63 13.30
C GLN A 37 -6.93 4.82 12.38
N SER A 38 -6.46 5.92 12.97
CA SER A 38 -6.19 7.17 12.25
C SER A 38 -4.99 7.06 11.30
N ILE A 39 -5.20 7.32 10.01
CA ILE A 39 -4.16 7.26 8.98
C ILE A 39 -3.18 8.44 9.17
N PRO A 40 -1.86 8.20 9.29
CA PRO A 40 -0.87 9.24 9.57
C PRO A 40 -0.48 9.99 8.28
N LEU A 41 -1.41 10.78 7.74
CA LEU A 41 -1.25 11.49 6.45
C LEU A 41 -0.01 12.39 6.42
N ASP A 42 0.28 13.12 7.51
CA ASP A 42 1.46 13.99 7.58
C ASP A 42 2.77 13.21 7.44
N THR A 43 2.83 12.01 8.03
CA THR A 43 4.00 11.13 7.91
C THR A 43 4.11 10.55 6.50
N ILE A 44 2.99 10.17 5.90
CA ILE A 44 2.96 9.69 4.51
C ILE A 44 3.46 10.81 3.57
N ARG A 45 2.97 12.04 3.73
CA ARG A 45 3.39 13.20 2.95
C ARG A 45 4.88 13.50 3.13
N ALA A 46 5.38 13.44 4.37
CA ALA A 46 6.79 13.68 4.66
C ALA A 46 7.72 12.65 3.97
N GLN A 47 7.29 11.38 3.88
CA GLN A 47 8.09 10.31 3.27
C GLN A 47 8.01 10.30 1.74
N LEU A 48 6.86 10.64 1.16
CA LEU A 48 6.65 10.63 -0.29
C LEU A 48 7.02 11.96 -0.97
N GLY A 49 7.20 13.03 -0.20
CA GLY A 49 7.51 14.35 -0.70
C GLY A 49 6.30 15.08 -1.27
N SER A 50 6.54 16.07 -2.14
CA SER A 50 5.52 16.97 -2.69
C SER A 50 4.89 16.43 -3.99
N ALA A 51 4.68 15.12 -4.09
CA ALA A 51 4.03 14.52 -5.26
C ALA A 51 2.58 15.03 -5.37
N ALA A 52 2.21 15.53 -6.56
CA ALA A 52 0.85 16.04 -6.81
C ALA A 52 -0.18 14.91 -6.93
N TRP A 53 0.27 13.74 -7.39
CA TRP A 53 -0.56 12.57 -7.63
C TRP A 53 0.10 11.35 -6.99
N LEU A 54 -0.74 10.47 -6.47
CA LEU A 54 -0.32 9.24 -5.80
C LEU A 54 -1.05 8.04 -6.43
N ALA A 55 -0.38 6.90 -6.40
CA ALA A 55 -0.98 5.59 -6.60
C ALA A 55 -1.23 4.92 -5.23
N VAL A 56 -2.43 4.43 -5.01
CA VAL A 56 -2.84 3.67 -3.81
C VAL A 56 -3.14 2.25 -4.23
N ARG A 57 -2.30 1.31 -3.81
CA ARG A 57 -2.26 -0.06 -4.34
C ARG A 57 -2.51 -1.05 -3.22
N SER A 58 -3.40 -2.00 -3.43
CA SER A 58 -3.55 -3.16 -2.56
C SER A 58 -2.26 -3.99 -2.53
N SER A 59 -1.90 -4.48 -1.34
CA SER A 59 -0.77 -5.36 -1.10
C SER A 59 -1.24 -6.48 -0.18
N SER A 60 -1.79 -7.57 -0.72
CA SER A 60 -2.18 -8.71 0.11
C SER A 60 -0.97 -9.60 0.44
N ALA A 61 -0.99 -10.28 1.60
CA ALA A 61 -0.03 -11.33 1.94
C ALA A 61 -0.36 -12.68 1.27
N THR A 62 -1.58 -12.83 0.77
CA THR A 62 -2.03 -13.98 -0.02
C THR A 62 -1.98 -13.75 -1.54
N GLU A 63 -1.75 -12.52 -1.97
CA GLU A 63 -1.41 -12.20 -3.37
C GLU A 63 0.02 -12.64 -3.66
N ASP A 64 0.24 -13.23 -4.83
CA ASP A 64 1.59 -13.47 -5.35
C ASP A 64 2.45 -14.35 -4.43
N THR A 65 2.15 -15.66 -4.41
CA THR A 65 3.06 -16.67 -3.84
C THR A 65 4.13 -17.06 -4.87
N GLU A 66 5.16 -17.81 -4.48
CA GLU A 66 6.17 -18.33 -5.42
C GLU A 66 5.59 -19.09 -6.61
N THR A 67 4.36 -19.61 -6.48
CA THR A 67 3.72 -20.48 -7.47
C THR A 67 2.42 -19.94 -8.08
N THR A 68 1.88 -18.82 -7.58
CA THR A 68 0.62 -18.24 -8.07
C THR A 68 0.65 -16.72 -8.06
N ALA A 69 0.40 -16.12 -9.23
CA ALA A 69 0.15 -14.69 -9.35
C ALA A 69 -1.36 -14.41 -9.16
N ALA A 70 -1.70 -13.46 -8.31
CA ALA A 70 -3.06 -12.93 -8.17
C ALA A 70 -3.10 -11.44 -8.54
N ALA A 71 -2.21 -11.03 -9.46
CA ALA A 71 -2.11 -9.67 -9.96
C ALA A 71 -3.47 -9.17 -10.49
N GLY A 72 -3.99 -8.09 -9.88
CA GLY A 72 -5.26 -7.49 -10.26
C GLY A 72 -6.49 -8.05 -9.53
N ALA A 73 -6.31 -8.93 -8.55
CA ALA A 73 -7.42 -9.44 -7.73
C ALA A 73 -8.06 -8.35 -6.84
N PHE A 74 -7.29 -7.31 -6.49
CA PHE A 74 -7.70 -6.26 -5.56
C PHE A 74 -7.54 -4.86 -6.15
N ARG A 75 -8.21 -3.89 -5.52
CA ARG A 75 -8.36 -2.53 -6.05
C ARG A 75 -7.02 -1.80 -6.08
N THR A 76 -6.84 -0.97 -7.09
CA THR A 76 -5.78 0.04 -7.18
C THR A 76 -6.43 1.35 -7.62
N GLU A 77 -6.09 2.45 -6.95
CA GLU A 77 -6.49 3.80 -7.35
C GLU A 77 -5.26 4.58 -7.82
N LEU A 78 -5.38 5.24 -8.98
CA LEU A 78 -4.33 6.04 -9.60
C LEU A 78 -4.79 7.49 -9.72
N GLY A 79 -3.85 8.44 -9.71
CA GLY A 79 -4.19 9.86 -9.82
C GLY A 79 -4.89 10.38 -8.56
N VAL A 80 -4.55 9.84 -7.39
CA VAL A 80 -5.12 10.25 -6.11
C VAL A 80 -4.39 11.49 -5.62
N SER A 81 -5.13 12.59 -5.39
CA SER A 81 -4.56 13.78 -4.75
C SER A 81 -4.36 13.55 -3.24
N ILE A 82 -3.58 14.40 -2.58
CA ILE A 82 -3.36 14.28 -1.14
C ILE A 82 -4.66 14.44 -0.34
N GLU A 83 -5.59 15.28 -0.81
CA GLU A 83 -6.91 15.49 -0.22
C GLU A 83 -7.80 14.26 -0.35
N GLY A 84 -7.67 13.52 -1.45
CA GLY A 84 -8.41 12.28 -1.71
C GLY A 84 -7.76 11.02 -1.11
N LEU A 85 -6.59 11.16 -0.47
CA LEU A 85 -5.78 10.01 -0.06
C LEU A 85 -6.48 9.12 0.97
N THR A 86 -7.14 9.72 1.97
CA THR A 86 -7.89 8.97 3.00
C THR A 86 -8.94 8.06 2.38
N ASP A 87 -9.78 8.60 1.50
CA ASP A 87 -10.86 7.87 0.87
C ASP A 87 -10.32 6.73 -0.01
N ALA A 88 -9.25 7.00 -0.76
CA ALA A 88 -8.60 5.99 -1.58
C ALA A 88 -8.04 4.85 -0.74
N ILE A 89 -7.38 5.14 0.39
CA ILE A 89 -6.87 4.13 1.32
C ILE A 89 -8.01 3.28 1.87
N LEU A 90 -9.11 3.89 2.30
CA LEU A 90 -10.27 3.17 2.81
C LEU A 90 -10.86 2.21 1.76
N ARG A 91 -11.10 2.69 0.53
CA ARG A 91 -11.65 1.86 -0.56
C ARG A 91 -10.72 0.72 -0.97
N VAL A 92 -9.40 0.95 -0.95
CA VAL A 92 -8.41 -0.10 -1.23
C VAL A 92 -8.36 -1.11 -0.08
N ALA A 93 -8.45 -0.66 1.18
CA ALA A 93 -8.53 -1.53 2.36
C ALA A 93 -9.75 -2.47 2.29
N GLU A 94 -10.92 -1.94 1.92
CA GLU A 94 -12.16 -2.71 1.77
C GLU A 94 -12.07 -3.80 0.70
N SER A 95 -11.22 -3.61 -0.31
CA SER A 95 -11.04 -4.60 -1.38
C SER A 95 -10.16 -5.79 -0.99
N LEU A 96 -9.32 -5.64 0.04
CA LEU A 96 -8.37 -6.67 0.47
C LEU A 96 -9.07 -7.79 1.27
N PRO A 97 -8.53 -9.02 1.30
CA PRO A 97 -9.10 -10.11 2.06
C PRO A 97 -9.09 -9.82 3.57
N LEU A 98 -10.05 -10.39 4.30
CA LEU A 98 -10.17 -10.24 5.76
C LEU A 98 -9.26 -11.18 6.54
N SER A 99 -8.73 -12.23 5.89
CA SER A 99 -7.87 -13.24 6.49
C SER A 99 -6.61 -13.46 5.65
N GLY A 100 -5.62 -14.16 6.22
CA GLY A 100 -4.34 -14.45 5.54
C GLY A 100 -3.35 -13.28 5.54
N GLY A 101 -3.46 -12.36 6.50
CA GLY A 101 -2.58 -11.19 6.64
C GLY A 101 -1.14 -11.50 7.11
N PRO A 102 -0.31 -10.45 7.28
CA PRO A 102 -0.70 -9.05 7.34
C PRO A 102 -0.88 -8.40 5.96
N ASN A 103 -2.08 -7.85 5.72
CA ASN A 103 -2.41 -7.16 4.48
C ASN A 103 -2.05 -5.67 4.57
N GLY A 104 -1.65 -5.11 3.45
CA GLY A 104 -1.13 -3.75 3.35
C GLY A 104 -1.70 -2.95 2.20
N ILE A 105 -1.47 -1.66 2.27
CA ILE A 105 -1.77 -0.69 1.23
C ILE A 105 -0.48 0.05 0.94
N VAL A 106 -0.01 -0.02 -0.30
CA VAL A 106 1.19 0.65 -0.78
C VAL A 106 0.80 1.98 -1.42
N ILE A 107 1.46 3.05 -1.01
CA ILE A 107 1.27 4.41 -1.52
C ILE A 107 2.59 4.84 -2.17
N GLN A 108 2.53 5.27 -3.43
CA GLN A 108 3.69 5.73 -4.21
C GLN A 108 3.34 7.00 -5.00
N PRO A 109 4.32 7.87 -5.30
CA PRO A 109 4.16 8.94 -6.29
C PRO A 109 3.89 8.43 -7.71
#